data_AF-A0A1F3Z798-F1
#
_entry.id   AF-A0A1F3Z798-F1
#
_cell.length_a   1.000
_cell.length_b   1.000
_cell.length_c   1.000
_cell.angle_alpha   90.00
_cell.angle_beta   90.00
_cell.angle_gamma   90.00
#
_symmetry.space_group_name_H-M   'P 1'
#
loop_
_entity.id
_entity.type
_entity.pdbx_description
1 polymer ?
#
loop_
_entity_poly.entity_id
_entity_poly.type
_entity_poly.pdbx_seq_one_letter_code
_entity_poly.pdbx_strand_id
1 'polypeptide(L)'
;MATLSSDVNGVTVEFADTVDKNVEQNLIDGLKHCIKTDIASGHTLQKIYISSANDSHTAPSRHMQKKAVDISRINGTKIVLGYPGTVEIKAIVDAIQDSFEGYSGRRENFGPYLKKKSGQDWTVSGHDDHIHLSVD
;
A
#
# COMPACT_ATOMS: atom_id res chain seq x y z
N MET A 1 5.35 9.81 -16.33
CA MET A 1 4.42 8.76 -15.88
C MET A 1 5.14 7.43 -15.97
N ALA A 2 4.95 6.58 -14.98
CA ALA A 2 5.60 5.28 -14.91
C ALA A 2 4.53 4.20 -14.67
N THR A 3 4.88 2.94 -14.91
CA THR A 3 3.92 1.82 -14.81
C THR A 3 4.26 0.97 -13.59
N LEU A 4 3.25 0.63 -12.79
CA LEU A 4 3.39 -0.35 -11.71
C LEU A 4 3.87 -1.69 -12.28
N SER A 5 4.99 -2.17 -11.76
CA SER A 5 5.60 -3.46 -12.11
C SER A 5 4.87 -4.60 -11.41
N SER A 6 4.85 -5.78 -12.04
CA SER A 6 4.41 -7.04 -11.41
C SER A 6 5.43 -7.62 -10.42
N ASP A 7 6.56 -6.95 -10.24
CA ASP A 7 7.59 -7.25 -9.25
C ASP A 7 8.09 -5.95 -8.61
N VAL A 8 8.17 -5.92 -7.28
CA VAL A 8 8.81 -4.84 -6.51
C VAL A 8 9.73 -5.48 -5.48
N ASN A 9 11.05 -5.33 -5.66
CA ASN A 9 12.07 -5.88 -4.77
C ASN A 9 11.91 -7.40 -4.52
N GLY A 10 11.56 -8.16 -5.56
CA GLY A 10 11.32 -9.61 -5.45
C GLY A 10 9.97 -10.01 -4.86
N VAL A 11 9.11 -9.05 -4.52
CA VAL A 11 7.72 -9.29 -4.13
C VAL A 11 6.85 -9.26 -5.38
N THR A 12 6.09 -10.33 -5.62
CA THR A 12 5.12 -10.38 -6.72
C THR A 12 3.97 -9.40 -6.48
N VAL A 13 3.61 -8.63 -7.49
CA VAL A 13 2.49 -7.69 -7.46
C VAL A 13 1.40 -8.18 -8.40
N GLU A 14 0.29 -8.62 -7.81
CA GLU A 14 -0.95 -8.94 -8.51
C GLU A 14 -1.85 -7.70 -8.55
N PHE A 15 -2.70 -7.59 -9.56
CA PHE A 15 -3.59 -6.44 -9.75
C PHE A 15 -5.02 -6.92 -9.99
N ALA A 16 -6.00 -6.13 -9.56
CA ALA A 16 -7.35 -6.30 -10.10
C ALA A 16 -7.38 -5.92 -11.59
N ASP A 17 -8.26 -6.57 -12.35
CA ASP A 17 -8.38 -6.39 -13.80
C ASP A 17 -8.66 -4.94 -14.21
N THR A 18 -9.26 -4.16 -13.32
CA THR A 18 -9.66 -2.77 -13.53
C THR A 18 -8.59 -1.74 -13.19
N VAL A 19 -7.43 -2.15 -12.68
CA VAL A 19 -6.39 -1.21 -12.22
C VAL A 19 -5.68 -0.56 -13.40
N ASP A 20 -5.69 0.77 -13.47
CA ASP A 20 -4.78 1.52 -14.33
C ASP A 20 -3.41 1.63 -13.65
N LYS A 21 -2.42 0.96 -14.23
CA LYS A 21 -1.07 0.87 -13.67
C LYS A 21 -0.23 2.12 -13.90
N ASN A 22 -0.72 3.11 -14.65
CA ASN A 22 0.02 4.34 -14.90
C ASN A 22 -0.07 5.28 -13.70
N VAL A 23 1.05 5.43 -13.00
CA VAL A 23 1.19 6.22 -11.78
C VAL A 23 2.38 7.16 -11.84
N GLU A 24 2.47 8.08 -10.89
CA GLU A 24 3.66 8.90 -10.73
C GLU A 24 4.87 8.07 -10.26
N GLN A 25 6.06 8.47 -10.70
CA GLN A 25 7.31 7.79 -10.33
C GLN A 25 7.53 7.82 -8.80
N ASN A 26 7.15 8.92 -8.15
CA ASN A 26 7.24 9.09 -6.70
C ASN A 26 6.48 7.98 -5.94
N LEU A 27 5.34 7.52 -6.49
CA LEU A 27 4.58 6.41 -5.89
C LEU A 27 5.31 5.08 -6.05
N ILE A 28 5.93 4.82 -7.20
CA ILE A 28 6.75 3.62 -7.41
C ILE A 28 7.96 3.62 -6.46
N ASP A 29 8.59 4.76 -6.26
CA ASP A 29 9.73 4.89 -5.36
C ASP A 29 9.31 4.68 -3.90
N GLY A 30 8.14 5.19 -3.50
CA GLY A 30 7.52 4.89 -2.21
C GLY A 30 7.21 3.39 -2.03
N LEU A 31 6.68 2.72 -3.06
CA LEU A 31 6.47 1.27 -3.02
C LEU A 31 7.78 0.48 -2.92
N LYS A 32 8.82 0.88 -3.66
CA LYS A 32 10.15 0.28 -3.53
C LYS A 32 10.78 0.51 -2.16
N HIS A 33 10.36 1.54 -1.44
CA HIS A 33 10.84 1.78 -0.08
C HIS A 33 10.23 0.80 0.94
N CYS A 34 8.92 0.52 0.83
CA CYS A 34 8.19 -0.24 1.86
C CYS A 34 7.79 -1.67 1.46
N ILE A 35 7.89 -2.05 0.19
CA ILE A 35 7.58 -3.41 -0.29
C ILE A 35 8.88 -4.17 -0.55
N LYS A 36 9.17 -5.17 0.30
CA LYS A 36 10.34 -6.05 0.21
C LYS A 36 10.07 -7.37 0.90
N THR A 37 10.76 -8.43 0.47
CA THR A 37 10.48 -9.80 0.91
C THR A 37 10.73 -10.02 2.40
N ASP A 38 11.63 -9.25 3.01
CA ASP A 38 12.04 -9.32 4.41
C ASP A 38 11.54 -8.13 5.24
N ILE A 39 10.42 -7.50 4.82
CA ILE A 39 9.88 -6.29 5.47
C ILE A 39 9.57 -6.49 6.96
N ALA A 40 9.14 -7.70 7.35
CA ALA A 40 8.79 -8.05 8.72
C ALA A 40 9.69 -9.17 9.24
N SER A 41 10.31 -8.96 10.40
CA SER A 41 11.21 -9.96 11.00
C SER A 41 10.48 -11.30 11.23
N GLY A 42 11.06 -12.40 10.75
CA GLY A 42 10.49 -13.75 10.88
C GLY A 42 9.34 -14.06 9.90
N HIS A 43 8.96 -13.13 9.01
CA HIS A 43 7.86 -13.30 8.07
C HIS A 43 8.27 -12.85 6.66
N THR A 44 7.98 -13.67 5.65
CA THR A 44 8.31 -13.34 4.26
C THR A 44 7.11 -12.75 3.54
N LEU A 45 7.26 -11.55 2.99
CA LEU A 45 6.30 -11.00 2.03
C LEU A 45 6.61 -11.56 0.64
N GLN A 46 5.77 -12.46 0.14
CA GLN A 46 5.93 -13.07 -1.18
C GLN A 46 5.15 -12.30 -2.24
N LYS A 47 3.94 -11.85 -1.89
CA LYS A 47 3.08 -11.13 -2.82
C LYS A 47 2.14 -10.14 -2.18
N ILE A 48 1.81 -9.09 -2.93
CA ILE A 48 0.73 -8.14 -2.63
C ILE A 48 -0.30 -8.15 -3.76
N TYR A 49 -1.52 -7.74 -3.43
CA TYR A 49 -2.57 -7.50 -4.43
C TYR A 49 -3.01 -6.05 -4.38
N ILE A 50 -2.81 -5.32 -5.48
CA ILE A 50 -3.26 -3.93 -5.65
C ILE A 50 -4.68 -3.96 -6.23
N SER A 51 -5.65 -3.48 -5.44
CA SER A 51 -7.06 -3.41 -5.83
C SER A 51 -7.44 -2.09 -6.50
N SER A 52 -6.69 -1.02 -6.25
CA SER A 52 -6.87 0.25 -6.94
C SER A 52 -5.56 1.00 -7.12
N ALA A 53 -5.43 1.66 -8.27
CA ALA A 53 -4.45 2.69 -8.59
C ALA A 53 -5.00 3.49 -9.79
N ASN A 54 -4.73 4.80 -9.84
CA ASN A 54 -5.17 5.68 -10.92
C ASN A 54 -6.63 5.44 -11.37
N ASP A 55 -7.56 5.56 -10.44
CA ASP A 55 -8.98 5.27 -10.68
C ASP A 55 -9.83 6.53 -10.89
N SER A 56 -11.12 6.31 -11.16
CA SER A 56 -12.08 7.35 -11.53
C SER A 56 -12.65 8.14 -10.34
N HIS A 57 -12.01 8.14 -9.17
CA HIS A 57 -12.45 9.01 -8.08
C HIS A 57 -12.44 10.50 -8.49
N THR A 58 -13.28 11.31 -7.86
CA THR A 58 -13.31 12.76 -8.12
C THR A 58 -12.20 13.51 -7.40
N ALA A 59 -11.76 14.64 -7.95
CA ALA A 59 -10.89 15.57 -7.22
C ALA A 59 -11.51 15.93 -5.86
N PRO A 60 -10.72 16.03 -4.77
CA PRO A 60 -9.25 16.09 -4.71
C PRO A 60 -8.55 14.74 -4.46
N SER A 61 -9.16 13.60 -4.82
CA SER A 61 -8.58 12.27 -4.58
C SER A 61 -7.16 12.11 -5.16
N ARG A 62 -6.28 11.42 -4.41
CA ARG A 62 -4.92 11.10 -4.85
C ARG A 62 -4.86 9.98 -5.88
N HIS A 63 -5.85 9.09 -5.89
CA HIS A 63 -5.97 8.07 -6.93
C HIS A 63 -6.15 8.72 -8.31
N MET A 64 -7.06 9.69 -8.46
CA MET A 64 -7.26 10.43 -9.72
C MET A 64 -6.01 11.21 -10.16
N GLN A 65 -5.21 11.68 -9.20
CA GLN A 65 -3.92 12.33 -9.46
C GLN A 65 -2.80 11.34 -9.78
N LYS A 66 -3.07 10.03 -9.80
CA LYS A 66 -2.11 8.95 -10.08
C LYS A 66 -1.02 8.83 -9.02
N LYS A 67 -1.36 9.23 -7.79
CA LYS A 67 -0.45 9.36 -6.63
C LYS A 67 -0.79 8.41 -5.49
N ALA A 68 -1.73 7.47 -5.68
CA ALA A 68 -2.13 6.54 -4.64
C ALA A 68 -2.32 5.11 -5.16
N VAL A 69 -2.18 4.14 -4.25
CA VAL A 69 -2.55 2.74 -4.43
C VAL A 69 -3.28 2.21 -3.20
N ASP A 70 -4.17 1.24 -3.44
CA ASP A 70 -4.81 0.45 -2.39
C ASP A 70 -4.35 -1.01 -2.49
N ILE A 71 -3.72 -1.51 -1.43
CA ILE A 71 -3.27 -2.90 -1.29
C ILE A 71 -4.26 -3.64 -0.39
N SER A 72 -4.98 -4.64 -0.93
CA SER A 72 -6.05 -5.35 -0.19
C SER A 72 -5.68 -6.76 0.24
N ARG A 73 -4.55 -7.31 -0.23
CA ARG A 73 -4.07 -8.65 0.17
C ARG A 73 -2.57 -8.68 0.39
N ILE A 74 -2.19 -9.49 1.37
CA ILE A 74 -0.82 -9.87 1.68
C ILE A 74 -0.73 -11.39 1.56
N ASN A 75 0.23 -11.90 0.80
CA ASN A 75 0.43 -13.34 0.56
C ASN A 75 -0.85 -14.08 0.09
N GLY A 76 -1.74 -13.36 -0.62
CA GLY A 76 -3.04 -13.89 -1.09
C GLY A 76 -4.17 -13.80 -0.07
N THR A 77 -3.88 -13.50 1.19
CA THR A 77 -4.88 -13.32 2.25
C THR A 77 -5.42 -11.89 2.25
N LYS A 78 -6.74 -11.73 2.23
CA LYS A 78 -7.40 -10.42 2.37
C LYS A 78 -7.05 -9.80 3.71
N ILE A 79 -6.68 -8.52 3.73
CA ILE A 79 -6.28 -7.81 4.95
C ILE A 79 -7.40 -7.84 5.99
N VAL A 80 -8.67 -7.61 5.59
CA VAL A 80 -9.82 -7.67 6.51
C VAL A 80 -9.97 -9.01 7.25
N LEU A 81 -9.51 -10.11 6.66
CA LEU A 81 -9.58 -11.44 7.28
C LEU A 81 -8.30 -11.78 8.05
N GLY A 82 -7.14 -11.44 7.50
CA GLY A 82 -5.84 -11.83 8.03
C GLY A 82 -5.33 -10.90 9.13
N TYR A 83 -5.54 -9.60 9.02
CA TYR A 83 -4.99 -8.63 9.97
C TYR A 83 -5.46 -8.84 11.41
N PRO A 84 -6.76 -9.05 11.71
CA PRO A 84 -7.21 -9.28 13.08
C PRO A 84 -6.86 -10.68 13.62
N GLY A 85 -6.52 -11.64 12.76
CA GLY A 85 -6.48 -13.06 13.12
C GLY A 85 -5.16 -13.80 12.84
N THR A 86 -4.20 -13.18 12.17
CA THR A 86 -2.96 -13.85 11.73
C THR A 86 -1.74 -13.00 12.06
N VAL A 87 -0.86 -13.53 12.92
CA VAL A 87 0.37 -12.86 13.36
C VAL A 87 1.25 -12.43 12.17
N GLU A 88 1.40 -13.30 11.18
CA GLU A 88 2.16 -13.02 9.95
C GLU A 88 1.58 -11.82 9.19
N ILE A 89 0.29 -11.84 8.87
CA ILE A 89 -0.35 -10.77 8.09
C ILE A 89 -0.30 -9.46 8.85
N LYS A 90 -0.56 -9.49 10.16
CA LYS A 90 -0.44 -8.32 11.02
C LYS A 90 0.98 -7.75 10.99
N ALA A 91 2.00 -8.57 11.21
CA ALA A 91 3.39 -8.14 11.23
C ALA A 91 3.82 -7.51 9.89
N ILE A 92 3.41 -8.10 8.76
CA ILE A 92 3.73 -7.57 7.43
C ILE A 92 3.00 -6.24 7.17
N VAL A 93 1.71 -6.15 7.50
CA VAL A 93 0.95 -4.89 7.34
C VAL A 93 1.52 -3.78 8.20
N ASP A 94 1.79 -4.06 9.49
CA ASP A 94 2.39 -3.10 10.42
C ASP A 94 3.74 -2.62 9.86
N ALA A 95 4.59 -3.53 9.40
CA ALA A 95 5.92 -3.20 8.87
C ALA A 95 5.88 -2.42 7.54
N ILE A 96 4.95 -2.71 6.63
CA ILE A 96 4.75 -1.92 5.40
C ILE A 96 4.38 -0.48 5.79
N GLN A 97 3.40 -0.33 6.69
CA GLN A 97 2.93 1.00 7.10
C GLN A 97 4.00 1.78 7.87
N ASP A 98 4.74 1.16 8.79
CA ASP A 98 5.87 1.79 9.48
C ASP A 98 7.00 2.18 8.51
N SER A 99 7.34 1.29 7.57
CA SER A 99 8.38 1.59 6.59
C SER A 99 7.98 2.74 5.67
N PHE A 100 6.72 2.81 5.23
CA PHE A 100 6.26 3.90 4.38
C PHE A 100 6.27 5.26 5.11
N GLU A 101 6.10 5.27 6.44
CA GLU A 101 6.30 6.49 7.24
C GLU A 101 7.75 7.04 7.18
N GLY A 102 8.72 6.20 6.83
CA GLY A 102 10.11 6.62 6.58
C GLY A 102 10.34 7.27 5.21
N TYR A 103 9.39 7.16 4.27
CA TYR A 103 9.53 7.69 2.93
C TYR A 103 9.33 9.21 2.90
N SER A 104 10.28 9.96 2.32
CA SER A 104 10.24 11.42 2.27
C SER A 104 9.13 11.97 1.37
N GLY A 105 8.71 11.21 0.35
CA GLY A 105 7.63 11.58 -0.55
C GLY A 105 6.23 11.17 -0.06
N ARG A 106 6.08 10.62 1.15
CA ARG A 106 4.79 10.13 1.65
C ARG A 106 3.78 11.28 1.86
N ARG A 107 2.51 11.00 1.63
CA ARG A 107 1.40 11.91 1.94
C ARG A 107 0.33 11.27 2.79
N GLU A 108 -0.21 10.12 2.39
CA GLU A 108 -1.23 9.39 3.17
C GLU A 108 -0.81 7.95 3.36
N ASN A 109 -1.04 7.44 4.57
CA ASN A 109 -0.74 6.08 4.98
C ASN A 109 -1.89 5.64 5.87
N PHE A 110 -2.94 5.11 5.25
CA PHE A 110 -4.16 4.71 5.95
C PHE A 110 -4.30 3.21 5.84
N GLY A 111 -4.44 2.55 6.97
CA GLY A 111 -4.64 1.12 7.03
C GLY A 111 -5.10 0.70 8.43
N PRO A 112 -5.15 -0.62 8.70
CA PRO A 112 -5.64 -1.12 9.97
C PRO A 112 -4.64 -0.92 11.12
N TYR A 113 -3.35 -0.68 10.83
CA TYR A 113 -2.34 -0.42 11.86
C TYR A 113 -2.28 1.05 12.25
N LEU A 114 -2.14 1.94 11.26
CA LEU A 114 -2.06 3.38 11.47
C LEU A 114 -2.81 4.15 10.37
N LYS A 115 -3.23 5.36 10.73
CA LYS A 115 -3.88 6.31 9.84
C LYS A 115 -3.18 7.66 9.96
N LYS A 116 -2.21 7.90 9.09
CA LYS A 116 -1.37 9.11 9.11
C LYS A 116 -1.45 9.88 7.82
N LYS A 117 -1.40 11.22 7.94
CA LYS A 117 -1.32 12.15 6.83
C LYS A 117 -0.17 13.12 7.08
N SER A 118 0.78 13.19 6.16
CA SER A 118 2.00 13.99 6.28
C SER A 118 2.75 13.72 7.60
N GLY A 119 2.81 12.45 8.02
CA GLY A 119 3.48 12.01 9.25
C GLY A 119 2.71 12.27 10.55
N GLN A 120 1.52 12.87 10.50
CA GLN A 120 0.69 13.15 11.67
C GLN A 120 -0.51 12.20 11.72
N ASP A 121 -0.96 11.84 12.92
CA ASP A 121 -2.19 11.06 13.09
C ASP A 121 -3.38 11.80 12.46
N TRP A 122 -4.20 11.05 11.74
CA TRP A 122 -5.29 11.60 10.94
C TRP A 122 -6.57 10.82 11.15
N THR A 123 -7.66 11.53 11.46
CA THR A 123 -8.98 10.89 11.60
C THR A 123 -9.61 10.71 10.23
N VAL A 124 -9.77 9.45 9.83
CA VAL A 124 -10.46 9.04 8.61
C VAL A 124 -11.23 7.75 8.87
N SER A 125 -12.44 7.63 8.30
CA SER A 125 -13.25 6.42 8.41
C SER A 125 -12.79 5.34 7.41
N GLY A 126 -13.09 4.06 7.68
CA GLY A 126 -12.70 2.94 6.82
C GLY A 126 -11.20 2.65 6.83
N HIS A 127 -10.71 1.96 5.78
CA HIS A 127 -9.32 1.49 5.61
C HIS A 127 -8.90 0.37 6.58
N ASP A 128 -9.87 -0.37 7.14
CA ASP A 128 -9.57 -1.53 7.99
C ASP A 128 -9.38 -2.82 7.15
N ASP A 129 -9.74 -2.76 5.86
CA ASP A 129 -9.72 -3.87 4.91
C ASP A 129 -8.61 -3.80 3.85
N HIS A 130 -7.85 -2.70 3.80
CA HIS A 130 -6.74 -2.47 2.87
C HIS A 130 -5.73 -1.44 3.42
N ILE A 131 -4.56 -1.33 2.78
CA ILE A 131 -3.60 -0.24 3.00
C ILE A 131 -3.72 0.74 1.83
N HIS A 132 -4.03 2.00 2.12
CA HIS A 132 -3.97 3.13 1.20
C HIS A 132 -2.66 3.88 1.40
N LEU A 133 -1.83 3.92 0.35
CA LEU A 133 -0.58 4.67 0.33
C LEU A 133 -0.66 5.76 -0.73
N SER A 134 -0.34 7.00 -0.38
CA SER A 134 -0.23 8.09 -1.33
C SER A 134 1.01 8.95 -1.14
N VAL A 135 1.42 9.65 -2.20
CA VAL A 135 2.63 10.48 -2.23
C VAL A 135 2.33 11.95 -2.55
N ASP A 136 3.31 12.82 -2.30
CA ASP A 136 3.27 14.24 -2.63
C ASP A 136 3.50 14.60 -4.09
#